data_AF-A0A4S0RWX1-F1
#
_entry.id   AF-A0A4S0RWX1-F1
#
_cell.length_a   1.000
_cell.length_b   1.000
_cell.length_c   1.000
_cell.angle_alpha   90.00
_cell.angle_beta   90.00
_cell.angle_gamma   90.00
#
_symmetry.space_group_name_H-M   'P 1'
#
loop_
_entity.id
_entity.type
_entity.pdbx_description
1 polymer ?
#
loop_
_entity_poly.entity_id
_entity_poly.type
_entity_poly.pdbx_seq_one_letter_code
_entity_poly.pdbx_strand_id
1 'polypeptide(L)'
;MADLERPERLQIMLTVDELMALENWRFEKRMPSRSAAVRELLRRGLASDGFLAAGQGTKSQEFGVLAPEVDGRRPNGGTAE
;
A
#
# COMPACT_ATOMS: atom_id res chain seq x y z
N MET A 1 21.63 23.51 -14.67
CA MET A 1 22.21 22.82 -13.50
C MET A 1 21.05 22.16 -12.79
N ALA A 2 20.88 20.85 -12.96
CA ALA A 2 19.80 20.13 -12.28
C ALA A 2 20.17 20.07 -10.81
N ASP A 3 19.45 20.83 -9.98
CA ASP A 3 19.42 20.63 -8.54
C ASP A 3 19.07 19.15 -8.35
N LEU A 4 20.02 18.36 -7.86
CA LEU A 4 19.80 16.97 -7.51
C LEU A 4 18.83 17.00 -6.33
N GLU A 5 17.53 17.05 -6.64
CA GLU A 5 16.43 17.06 -5.69
C GLU A 5 16.74 16.02 -4.62
N ARG A 6 17.10 16.50 -3.43
CA ARG A 6 17.55 15.62 -2.36
C ARG A 6 16.40 14.68 -2.04
N PRO A 7 16.59 13.35 -2.14
CA PRO A 7 15.51 12.43 -1.84
C PRO A 7 15.10 12.58 -0.38
N GLU A 8 13.85 12.94 -0.14
CA GLU A 8 13.27 12.99 1.20
C GLU A 8 12.96 11.58 1.73
N ARG A 9 13.15 11.38 3.03
CA ARG A 9 12.86 10.10 3.69
C ARG A 9 11.40 10.07 4.14
N LEU A 10 10.60 9.22 3.51
CA LEU A 10 9.22 8.95 3.93
C LEU A 10 9.20 7.79 4.93
N GLN A 11 8.56 8.00 6.09
CA GLN A 11 8.19 6.94 7.03
C GLN A 11 6.74 6.54 6.77
N ILE A 12 6.49 5.25 6.58
CA ILE A 12 5.15 4.70 6.38
C ILE A 12 4.91 3.56 7.36
N MET A 13 3.70 3.49 7.90
CA MET A 13 3.25 2.38 8.73
C MET A 13 2.63 1.33 7.82
N LEU A 14 3.15 0.11 7.91
CA LEU A 14 2.64 -1.05 7.19
C LEU A 14 2.39 -2.16 8.21
N THR A 15 1.38 -2.98 7.94
CA THR A 15 1.20 -4.24 8.65
C THR A 15 2.30 -5.23 8.30
N VAL A 16 2.44 -6.31 9.07
CA VAL A 16 3.40 -7.38 8.80
C VAL A 16 3.17 -7.99 7.41
N ASP A 17 1.92 -8.27 7.06
CA ASP A 17 1.55 -8.86 5.78
C ASP A 17 1.88 -7.95 4.60
N GLU A 18 1.62 -6.65 4.72
CA GLU A 18 1.97 -5.67 3.68
C GLU A 18 3.49 -5.55 3.50
N LEU A 19 4.24 -5.57 4.61
CA LEU A 19 5.70 -5.57 4.55
C LEU A 19 6.21 -6.84 3.84
N MET A 20 5.66 -8.01 4.16
CA MET A 20 6.03 -9.26 3.51
C MET A 20 5.66 -9.26 2.02
N ALA A 21 4.48 -8.76 1.65
CA ALA A 21 4.06 -8.64 0.27
C ALA A 21 5.00 -7.75 -0.54
N LEU A 22 5.41 -6.61 0.04
CA LEU A 22 6.41 -5.73 -0.56
C LEU A 22 7.77 -6.43 -0.73
N GLU A 23 8.19 -7.23 0.25
CA GLU A 23 9.45 -7.97 0.17
C GLU A 23 9.39 -9.09 -0.87
N ASN A 24 8.31 -9.87 -0.92
CA ASN A 24 8.12 -10.89 -1.95
C ASN A 24 8.18 -10.28 -3.35
N TRP A 25 7.41 -9.22 -3.58
CA TRP A 25 7.40 -8.51 -4.86
C TRP A 25 8.78 -7.95 -5.23
N ARG A 26 9.53 -7.44 -4.24
CA ARG A 26 10.92 -6.99 -4.43
C ARG A 26 11.80 -8.12 -4.95
N PHE A 27 11.69 -9.33 -4.38
CA PHE A 27 12.46 -10.49 -4.84
C PHE A 27 12.03 -10.94 -6.24
N GLU A 28 10.73 -11.03 -6.51
CA GLU A 28 10.18 -11.40 -7.81
C GLU A 28 10.64 -10.46 -8.93
N LYS A 29 10.67 -9.15 -8.65
CA LYS A 29 11.11 -8.12 -9.60
C LYS A 29 12.62 -7.85 -9.55
N ARG A 30 13.39 -8.62 -8.76
CA ARG A 30 14.85 -8.49 -8.58
C ARG A 30 15.29 -7.07 -8.23
N MET A 31 14.50 -6.41 -7.39
CA MET A 31 14.74 -5.04 -6.97
C MET A 31 15.85 -4.98 -5.91
N PRO A 32 16.84 -4.06 -6.06
CA PRO A 32 18.04 -4.05 -5.22
C PRO A 32 17.78 -3.61 -3.78
N SER A 33 16.72 -2.84 -3.52
CA SER A 33 16.38 -2.34 -2.18
C SER A 33 14.88 -2.19 -1.99
N ARG A 34 14.45 -2.12 -0.72
CA ARG A 34 13.05 -1.85 -0.36
C ARG A 34 12.59 -0.49 -0.90
N SER A 35 13.44 0.53 -0.80
CA SER A 35 13.15 1.87 -1.35
C SER A 35 12.99 1.84 -2.87
N ALA A 36 13.78 1.03 -3.59
CA ALA A 36 13.61 0.86 -5.03
C ALA A 36 12.27 0.21 -5.37
N ALA A 37 11.87 -0.79 -4.58
CA ALA A 37 10.57 -1.45 -4.76
C ALA A 37 9.40 -0.47 -4.52
N VAL A 38 9.43 0.28 -3.42
CA VAL A 38 8.40 1.30 -3.13
C VAL A 38 8.32 2.36 -4.23
N ARG A 39 9.46 2.86 -4.72
CA ARG A 39 9.47 3.84 -5.83
C ARG A 39 8.88 3.28 -7.12
N GLU A 40 9.16 2.02 -7.43
CA GLU A 40 8.60 1.37 -8.61
C GLU A 40 7.10 1.13 -8.47
N LEU A 41 6.62 0.75 -7.28
CA LEU A 41 5.18 0.65 -7.01
C LEU A 41 4.49 2.01 -7.14
N LEU A 42 5.08 3.08 -6.61
CA LEU A 42 4.56 4.45 -6.76
C LEU A 42 4.52 4.87 -8.23
N ARG A 43 5.60 4.64 -8.99
CA ARG A 43 5.65 4.93 -10.42
C ARG A 43 4.57 4.20 -11.19
N ARG A 44 4.35 2.91 -10.91
CA ARG A 44 3.30 2.10 -11.54
C ARG A 44 1.91 2.58 -11.14
N GLY A 45 1.70 2.88 -9.87
CA GLY A 45 0.43 3.42 -9.36
C GLY A 45 0.06 4.74 -10.05
N LEU A 46 1.02 5.67 -10.17
CA LEU A 46 0.80 6.96 -10.83
C LEU A 46 0.58 6.83 -12.36
N ALA A 47 1.14 5.80 -12.98
CA ALA A 47 0.96 5.52 -14.41
C ALA A 47 -0.27 4.65 -14.72
N SER A 48 -0.90 4.06 -13.71
CA SER A 48 -2.12 3.27 -13.88
C SER A 48 -3.30 4.18 -14.18
N ASP A 49 -3.91 3.98 -15.34
CA ASP A 49 -5.15 4.65 -15.74
C ASP A 49 -6.28 4.19 -14.79
N GLY A 50 -6.85 5.12 -14.02
CA GLY A 50 -7.80 4.81 -12.96
C GLY A 50 -7.31 5.08 -11.53
N PHE A 51 -6.33 5.98 -11.35
CA PHE A 51 -6.11 6.58 -10.02
C PHE A 51 -7.38 7.28 -9.59
N LEU A 52 -8.18 6.55 -8.81
CA LEU A 52 -9.39 7.04 -8.18
C LEU A 52 -9.01 8.34 -7.50
N ALA A 53 -9.68 9.43 -7.89
CA ALA A 53 -9.78 10.60 -7.05
C ALA A 53 -10.34 10.09 -5.73
N ALA A 54 -9.45 9.74 -4.79
CA ALA A 54 -9.85 9.31 -3.47
C ALA A 54 -10.70 10.46 -2.92
N GLY A 55 -12.01 10.22 -2.82
CA GLY A 55 -12.95 11.23 -2.37
C GLY A 55 -12.46 11.76 -1.03
N GLN A 56 -12.63 13.07 -0.80
CA GLN A 56 -12.22 13.67 0.47
C GLN A 56 -12.78 12.83 1.63
N GLY A 57 -11.88 12.26 2.44
CA GLY A 57 -12.25 11.40 3.57
C GLY A 57 -11.85 9.93 3.48
N THR A 58 -11.24 9.45 2.39
CA THR A 58 -10.68 8.08 2.34
C THR A 58 -9.60 7.90 3.42
N LYS A 59 -9.76 6.88 4.27
CA LYS A 59 -8.83 6.63 5.38
C LYS A 59 -7.56 5.97 4.87
N SER A 60 -6.41 6.25 5.51
CA SER A 60 -5.13 5.62 5.17
C SER A 60 -5.16 4.08 5.15
N GLN A 61 -6.06 3.47 5.94
CA GLN A 61 -6.26 2.01 5.99
C GLN A 61 -6.92 1.44 4.73
N GLU A 62 -7.57 2.27 3.92
CA GLU A 62 -8.21 1.85 2.67
C GLU A 62 -7.23 1.82 1.49
N PHE A 63 -6.01 2.36 1.66
CA PHE A 63 -4.92 2.31 0.67
C PHE A 63 -4.00 1.11 0.87
N GLY A 64 -4.50 0.04 1.50
CA GLY A 64 -3.71 -1.16 1.80
C GLY A 64 -3.09 -1.78 0.55
N VAL A 65 -1.89 -2.34 0.70
CA VAL A 65 -1.18 -3.03 -0.41
C VAL A 65 -1.81 -4.39 -0.69
N LEU A 66 -2.46 -4.95 0.33
CA LEU A 66 -3.22 -6.20 0.24
C LEU A 66 -4.71 -5.86 0.16
N ALA A 67 -5.46 -6.68 -0.59
CA ALA A 67 -6.91 -6.61 -0.53
C ALA A 67 -7.34 -6.79 0.93
N PRO A 68 -8.25 -5.97 1.46
CA PRO A 68 -8.83 -6.26 2.76
C PRO A 68 -9.38 -7.67 2.66
N GLU A 69 -8.91 -8.56 3.54
CA GLU A 69 -9.59 -9.83 3.75
C GLU A 69 -11.05 -9.44 3.99
N VAL A 70 -11.94 -9.87 3.11
CA VAL A 70 -13.38 -9.74 3.33
C VAL A 70 -13.66 -10.58 4.56
N ASP A 71 -13.48 -9.97 5.73
CA ASP A 71 -13.90 -10.51 7.01
C ASP A 71 -15.39 -10.73 6.83
N GLY A 72 -15.73 -11.99 6.57
CA GLY A 72 -17.08 -12.47 6.43
C GLY A 72 -17.74 -12.27 7.78
N ARG A 73 -18.25 -11.05 7.98
CA ARG A 73 -18.99 -10.61 9.15
C ARG A 73 -20.07 -11.65 9.39
N ARG A 74 -19.79 -12.57 10.31
CA ARG A 74 -20.83 -13.36 10.95
C ARG A 74 -21.72 -12.31 11.64
N PRO A 75 -23.01 -12.21 11.30
CA PRO A 75 -23.90 -11.40 12.11
C PRO A 75 -23.96 -12.09 13.47
N ASN A 76 -23.28 -11.51 14.47
CA ASN A 76 -23.46 -11.92 15.84
C ASN A 76 -24.84 -11.43 16.26
N GLY A 77 -25.85 -12.24 15.97
CA GLY A 77 -27.22 -12.06 16.42
C GLY A 77 -27.23 -12.16 17.93
N GLY A 78 -27.25 -11.00 18.59
CA GLY A 78 -27.67 -10.92 19.98
C GLY A 78 -29.13 -11.33 20.07
N THR A 79 -29.39 -12.40 20.81
CA THR A 79 -30.68 -12.62 21.47
C THR A 79 -30.39 -12.70 22.95
N ALA A 80 -30.73 -11.61 23.63
CA ALA A 80 -31.09 -11.64 25.03
C ALA A 80 -32.48 -12.27 25.11
N GLU A 81 -32.60 -13.38 25.85
CA GLU A 81 -33.74 -13.70 26.72
C GLU A 81 -33.26 -14.69 27.79
#